data_AF-A0A7S4W364-F1
#
_entry.id   AF-A0A7S4W364-F1
#
_cell.length_a   1.000
_cell.length_b   1.000
_cell.length_c   1.000
_cell.angle_alpha   90.00
_cell.angle_beta   90.00
_cell.angle_gamma   90.00
#
_symmetry.space_group_name_H-M   'P 1'
#
loop_
_entity.id
_entity.type
_entity.pdbx_description
1 polymer ?
#
loop_
_entity_poly.entity_id
_entity_poly.type
_entity_poly.pdbx_seq_one_letter_code
_entity_poly.pdbx_strand_id
1 'polypeptide(L)'
;MHELAGLSCVDHNGPESIESASDVVYWSNIPSDAEYKSPFYDPSEEKYLTFEPDHGGWNNIRMSMETVLVMAVAMGRTLVLPPDAGMYLLRNKDKDQKSQFSFKDFFHLDMIHSEHKGFHVITMDEFLLRQAMTGECV
;
A
#
# COMPACT_ATOMS: atom_id res chain seq x y z
N MET A 1 -13.36 -3.08 -12.91
CA MET A 1 -12.01 -3.14 -12.31
C MET A 1 -11.21 -2.10 -13.07
N HIS A 2 -10.74 -1.04 -12.41
CA HIS A 2 -10.01 0.06 -13.06
C HIS A 2 -8.51 -0.24 -12.93
N GLU A 3 -7.75 -0.11 -14.03
CA GLU A 3 -6.29 -0.17 -13.97
C GLU A 3 -5.76 1.14 -13.38
N LEU A 4 -4.79 1.08 -12.47
CA LEU A 4 -4.11 2.28 -11.94
C LEU A 4 -3.47 3.11 -13.06
N ALA A 5 -3.03 2.43 -14.12
CA ALA A 5 -2.52 3.00 -15.35
C ALA A 5 -3.56 3.75 -16.21
N GLY A 6 -4.86 3.58 -15.94
CA GLY A 6 -5.96 4.15 -16.71
C GLY A 6 -6.46 5.51 -16.21
N LEU A 7 -5.80 6.11 -15.21
CA LEU A 7 -6.21 7.40 -14.66
C LEU A 7 -5.95 8.54 -15.67
N SER A 8 -7.03 9.20 -16.09
CA SER A 8 -6.99 10.37 -16.97
C SER A 8 -6.97 11.64 -16.13
N CYS A 9 -5.97 12.52 -16.36
CA CYS A 9 -5.93 13.83 -15.70
C CYS A 9 -7.19 14.65 -15.97
N VAL A 10 -7.72 14.60 -17.20
CA VAL A 10 -8.92 15.35 -17.60
C VAL A 10 -10.14 14.93 -16.78
N ASP A 11 -10.28 13.63 -16.52
CA ASP A 11 -11.43 13.08 -15.81
C ASP A 11 -11.40 13.41 -14.30
N HIS A 12 -10.27 13.92 -13.80
CA HIS A 12 -10.01 14.20 -12.38
C HIS A 12 -9.60 15.66 -12.12
N ASN A 13 -10.08 16.61 -12.93
CA ASN A 13 -9.79 18.05 -12.80
C ASN A 13 -8.29 18.42 -12.90
N GLY A 14 -7.50 17.57 -13.56
CA GLY A 14 -6.14 17.90 -13.97
C GLY A 14 -6.12 18.90 -15.13
N PRO A 15 -4.94 19.44 -15.47
CA PRO A 15 -4.80 20.42 -16.54
C PRO A 15 -5.29 19.86 -17.90
N GLU A 16 -6.16 20.62 -18.56
CA GLU A 16 -6.76 20.22 -19.86
C GLU A 16 -5.78 20.34 -21.04
N SER A 17 -4.70 21.12 -20.89
CA SER A 17 -3.72 21.36 -21.95
C SER A 17 -2.39 20.66 -21.68
N ILE A 18 -1.83 20.05 -22.72
CA ILE A 18 -0.52 19.38 -22.69
C ILE A 18 0.60 20.38 -22.34
N GLU A 19 0.47 21.65 -22.73
CA GLU A 19 1.42 22.72 -22.39
C GLU A 19 1.42 23.05 -20.89
N SER A 20 0.26 23.02 -20.22
CA SER A 20 0.21 23.20 -18.76
C SER A 20 0.74 21.98 -18.01
N ALA A 21 0.71 20.80 -18.63
CA ALA A 21 1.25 19.56 -18.08
C ALA A 21 2.75 19.36 -18.40
N SER A 22 3.32 20.08 -19.38
CA SER A 22 4.72 19.86 -19.80
C SER A 22 5.75 20.34 -18.77
N ASP A 23 5.35 21.21 -17.84
CA ASP A 23 6.21 21.69 -16.75
C ASP A 23 6.29 20.68 -15.59
N VAL A 24 5.49 19.62 -15.60
CA VAL A 24 5.46 18.58 -14.56
C VAL A 24 5.86 17.23 -15.13
N VAL A 25 6.87 16.60 -14.50
CA VAL A 25 7.28 15.24 -14.85
C VAL A 25 6.55 14.28 -13.91
N TYR A 26 5.65 13.48 -14.46
CA TYR A 26 5.05 12.35 -13.76
C TYR A 26 5.90 11.09 -13.98
N TRP A 27 5.81 10.17 -13.02
CA TRP A 27 6.36 8.83 -13.19
C TRP A 27 5.76 8.20 -14.46
N SER A 28 6.63 7.73 -15.35
CA SER A 28 6.18 7.04 -16.55
C SER A 28 5.70 5.64 -16.17
N ASN A 29 4.55 5.23 -16.69
CA ASN A 29 4.11 3.85 -16.57
C ASN A 29 5.00 2.99 -17.47
N ILE A 30 5.85 2.17 -16.86
CA ILE A 30 6.72 1.21 -17.55
C ILE A 30 6.10 -0.18 -17.35
N PRO A 31 5.51 -0.80 -18.39
CA PRO A 31 4.80 -2.07 -18.23
C PRO A 31 5.64 -3.21 -17.63
N SER A 32 6.97 -3.19 -17.81
CA SER A 32 7.85 -4.19 -17.21
C SER A 32 7.97 -4.09 -15.69
N ASP A 33 7.61 -2.95 -15.08
CA ASP A 33 7.70 -2.78 -13.62
C ASP A 33 6.63 -3.60 -12.89
N ALA A 34 5.49 -3.86 -13.54
CA ALA A 34 4.46 -4.79 -13.05
C ALA A 34 4.97 -6.24 -12.93
N GLU A 35 5.97 -6.59 -13.75
CA GLU A 35 6.58 -7.91 -13.79
C GLU A 35 7.74 -8.08 -12.80
N TYR A 36 8.17 -7.00 -12.13
CA TYR A 36 9.28 -7.02 -11.20
C TYR A 36 9.03 -8.02 -10.05
N LYS A 37 10.05 -8.82 -9.76
CA LYS A 37 10.15 -9.68 -8.57
C LYS A 37 11.51 -9.49 -7.93
N SER A 38 11.55 -9.45 -6.61
CA SER A 38 12.82 -9.34 -5.90
C SER A 38 13.68 -10.59 -6.09
N PRO A 39 15.00 -10.45 -6.27
CA PRO A 39 15.94 -11.57 -6.21
C PRO A 39 15.92 -12.35 -4.90
N PHE A 40 15.38 -11.77 -3.83
CA PHE A 40 15.24 -12.39 -2.51
C PHE A 40 13.90 -13.12 -2.32
N TYR A 41 12.99 -13.03 -3.30
CA TYR A 41 11.73 -13.75 -3.28
C TYR A 41 11.97 -15.25 -3.48
N ASP A 42 11.50 -16.05 -2.53
CA ASP A 42 11.55 -17.51 -2.59
C ASP A 42 10.13 -18.07 -2.58
N PRO A 43 9.66 -18.73 -3.67
CA PRO A 43 8.31 -19.30 -3.71
C PRO A 43 8.13 -20.51 -2.78
N SER A 44 9.22 -21.07 -2.24
CA SER A 44 9.18 -22.22 -1.32
C SER A 44 9.04 -21.81 0.14
N GLU A 45 9.29 -20.54 0.48
CA GLU A 45 9.26 -20.04 1.86
C GLU A 45 8.52 -18.69 1.92
N GLU A 46 7.36 -18.66 2.58
CA GLU A 46 6.61 -17.42 2.76
C GLU A 46 7.21 -16.61 3.91
N LYS A 47 7.71 -15.42 3.59
CA LYS A 47 8.30 -14.48 4.55
C LYS A 47 7.43 -13.24 4.65
N TYR A 48 7.24 -12.78 5.88
CA TYR A 48 6.39 -11.65 6.18
C TYR A 48 7.21 -10.41 6.56
N LEU A 49 6.64 -9.24 6.32
CA LEU A 49 7.07 -7.96 6.87
C LEU A 49 5.90 -7.35 7.63
N THR A 50 6.01 -7.29 8.95
CA THR A 50 5.10 -6.55 9.84
C THR A 50 5.73 -5.20 10.18
N PHE A 51 4.89 -4.22 10.51
CA PHE A 51 5.34 -2.90 10.93
C PHE A 51 4.31 -2.24 11.83
N GLU A 52 4.75 -1.27 12.61
CA GLU A 52 3.86 -0.38 13.36
C GLU A 52 3.74 0.96 12.62
N PRO A 53 2.52 1.53 12.50
CA PRO A 53 2.34 2.86 11.96
C PRO A 53 3.15 3.92 12.74
N ASP A 54 3.59 4.96 12.04
CA ASP A 54 4.19 6.13 12.68
C ASP A 54 3.16 6.83 13.60
N HIS A 55 3.63 7.45 14.68
CA HIS A 55 2.78 8.16 15.66
C HIS A 55 2.61 9.65 15.32
N GLY A 56 3.22 10.12 14.23
CA GLY A 56 3.12 11.48 13.72
C GLY A 56 1.80 11.77 12.99
N GLY A 57 1.73 12.94 12.35
CA GLY A 57 0.58 13.29 11.52
C GLY A 57 0.47 12.41 10.27
N TRP A 58 -0.67 12.49 9.57
CA TRP A 58 -0.95 11.67 8.38
C TRP A 58 0.18 11.63 7.34
N ASN A 59 0.88 12.74 7.10
CA ASN A 59 1.97 12.73 6.12
C ASN A 59 3.15 11.82 6.55
N ASN A 60 3.46 11.72 7.85
CA ASN A 60 4.49 10.79 8.34
C ASN A 60 4.00 9.34 8.23
N ILE A 61 2.73 9.10 8.57
CA ILE A 61 2.08 7.80 8.42
C ILE A 61 2.12 7.34 6.95
N ARG A 62 1.81 8.24 6.01
CA ARG A 62 1.86 8.01 4.56
C ARG A 62 3.28 7.66 4.10
N MET A 63 4.26 8.48 4.46
CA MET A 63 5.66 8.25 4.09
C MET A 63 6.20 6.92 4.66
N SER A 64 5.84 6.59 5.91
CA SER A 64 6.21 5.32 6.53
C SER A 64 5.61 4.13 5.77
N MET A 65 4.32 4.18 5.44
CA MET A 65 3.65 3.13 4.66
C MET A 65 4.26 2.95 3.26
N GLU A 66 4.55 4.04 2.55
CA GLU A 66 5.20 4.00 1.24
C GLU A 66 6.59 3.36 1.31
N THR A 67 7.36 3.69 2.35
CA THR A 67 8.67 3.10 2.59
C THR A 67 8.56 1.59 2.85
N VAL A 68 7.65 1.19 3.73
CA VAL A 68 7.45 -0.23 4.07
C VAL A 68 6.95 -1.04 2.87
N LEU A 69 6.09 -0.47 2.01
CA LEU A 69 5.65 -1.10 0.77
C LEU A 69 6.85 -1.41 -0.14
N VAL A 70 7.72 -0.42 -0.37
CA VAL A 70 8.93 -0.60 -1.18
C VAL A 70 9.88 -1.61 -0.54
N MET A 71 10.03 -1.60 0.79
CA MET A 71 10.82 -2.60 1.50
C MET A 71 10.28 -4.01 1.32
N ALA A 72 8.96 -4.21 1.42
CA ALA A 72 8.32 -5.51 1.21
C ALA A 72 8.62 -6.05 -0.19
N VAL A 73 8.44 -5.22 -1.23
CA VAL A 73 8.77 -5.57 -2.62
C VAL A 73 10.25 -5.87 -2.79
N ALA A 74 11.14 -5.00 -2.29
CA ALA A 74 12.58 -5.15 -2.44
C ALA A 74 13.12 -6.39 -1.71
N MET A 75 12.55 -6.75 -0.55
CA MET A 75 12.94 -7.92 0.24
C MET A 75 12.23 -9.21 -0.21
N GLY A 76 11.28 -9.14 -1.14
CA GLY A 76 10.48 -10.29 -1.58
C GLY A 76 9.59 -10.86 -0.47
N ARG A 77 9.02 -10.00 0.37
CA ARG A 77 8.19 -10.38 1.53
C ARG A 77 6.74 -10.00 1.33
N THR A 78 5.83 -10.81 1.89
CA THR A 78 4.41 -10.46 2.00
C THR A 78 4.24 -9.38 3.08
N LEU A 79 3.69 -8.23 2.69
CA LEU A 79 3.39 -7.14 3.61
C LEU A 79 2.16 -7.50 4.46
N VAL A 80 2.30 -7.39 5.78
CA VAL A 80 1.18 -7.56 6.71
C VAL A 80 0.70 -6.19 7.14
N LEU A 81 -0.54 -5.85 6.79
CA LEU A 81 -1.14 -4.57 7.21
C LEU A 81 -1.49 -4.63 8.69
N PRO A 82 -1.13 -3.60 9.48
CA PRO A 82 -1.54 -3.51 10.87
C PRO A 82 -3.06 -3.37 10.96
N PRO A 83 -3.65 -3.71 12.11
CA PRO A 83 -5.08 -3.52 12.34
C PRO A 83 -5.44 -2.03 12.28
N ASP A 84 -6.73 -1.76 12.08
CA ASP A 84 -7.27 -0.40 12.04
C ASP A 84 -6.91 0.36 13.32
N ALA A 85 -6.38 1.57 13.14
CA ALA A 85 -5.89 2.40 14.23
C ALA A 85 -6.38 3.85 14.12
N GLY A 86 -6.47 4.50 15.28
CA GLY A 86 -6.83 5.90 15.38
C GLY A 86 -5.65 6.75 14.96
N MET A 87 -5.67 7.25 13.72
CA MET A 87 -4.57 8.06 13.19
C MET A 87 -4.58 9.45 13.84
N TYR A 88 -3.40 9.91 14.27
CA TYR A 88 -3.23 11.21 14.92
C TYR A 88 -3.72 12.35 14.01
N LEU A 89 -4.44 13.30 14.59
CA LEU A 89 -5.11 14.44 13.92
C LEU A 89 -6.25 14.11 12.95
N LEU A 90 -6.51 12.83 12.64
CA LEU A 90 -7.69 12.40 11.88
C LEU A 90 -8.88 12.04 12.78
N ARG A 91 -8.78 12.35 14.08
CA ARG A 91 -9.84 12.08 15.06
C ARG A 91 -10.92 13.16 14.98
N ASN A 92 -12.04 12.82 14.37
CA ASN A 92 -13.18 13.71 14.25
C ASN A 92 -13.89 13.94 15.60
N LYS A 93 -14.50 15.13 15.73
CA LYS A 93 -15.31 15.53 16.89
C LYS A 93 -16.78 15.08 16.77
N ASP A 94 -17.23 14.79 15.55
CA ASP A 94 -18.59 14.27 15.30
C ASP A 94 -18.65 12.76 15.50
N LYS A 95 -19.70 12.31 16.20
CA LYS A 95 -19.89 10.91 16.59
C LYS A 95 -20.22 9.98 15.42
N ASP A 96 -20.67 10.54 14.29
CA ASP A 96 -21.16 9.78 13.14
C ASP A 96 -20.06 9.47 12.10
N GLN A 97 -18.83 9.96 12.29
CA GLN A 97 -17.72 9.73 11.35
C GLN A 97 -16.77 8.63 11.85
N LYS A 98 -16.23 7.85 10.90
CA LYS A 98 -15.22 6.81 11.17
C LYS A 98 -14.02 7.43 11.89
N SER A 99 -13.58 6.81 12.99
CA SER A 99 -12.48 7.29 13.84
C SER A 99 -11.27 6.37 13.88
N GLN A 100 -11.40 5.16 13.34
CA GLN A 100 -10.35 4.18 13.16
C GLN A 100 -10.18 3.99 11.65
N PHE A 101 -8.95 4.05 11.17
CA PHE A 101 -8.66 3.94 9.75
C PHE A 101 -7.67 2.81 9.49
N SER A 102 -7.90 2.14 8.38
CA SER A 102 -6.99 1.18 7.77
C SER A 102 -6.19 1.86 6.67
N PHE A 103 -5.03 1.31 6.33
CA PHE A 103 -4.33 1.76 5.11
C PHE A 103 -5.13 1.49 3.84
N LYS A 104 -6.00 0.47 3.82
CA LYS A 104 -6.90 0.19 2.69
C LYS A 104 -7.95 1.28 2.46
N ASP A 105 -8.25 2.12 3.46
CA ASP A 105 -9.19 3.23 3.28
C ASP A 105 -8.59 4.35 2.41
N PHE A 106 -7.25 4.42 2.30
CA PHE A 106 -6.54 5.48 1.58
C PHE A 106 -5.78 4.99 0.35
N PHE A 107 -5.36 3.73 0.35
CA PHE A 107 -4.56 3.13 -0.72
C PHE A 107 -5.31 1.96 -1.35
N HIS A 108 -5.33 1.89 -2.68
CA HIS A 108 -5.89 0.77 -3.43
C HIS A 108 -4.94 -0.43 -3.46
N LEU A 109 -4.54 -0.92 -2.28
CA LEU A 109 -3.52 -1.98 -2.12
C LEU A 109 -3.91 -3.29 -2.81
N ASP A 110 -5.20 -3.62 -2.85
CA ASP A 110 -5.69 -4.82 -3.52
C ASP A 110 -5.51 -4.73 -5.05
N MET A 111 -5.62 -3.51 -5.63
CA MET A 111 -5.35 -3.29 -7.05
C MET A 111 -3.85 -3.39 -7.34
N ILE A 112 -3.01 -2.76 -6.52
CA ILE A 112 -1.54 -2.84 -6.65
C ILE A 112 -1.09 -4.30 -6.57
N HIS A 113 -1.66 -5.07 -5.63
CA HIS A 113 -1.39 -6.51 -5.49
C HIS A 113 -1.79 -7.32 -6.73
N SER A 114 -2.91 -6.97 -7.36
CA SER A 114 -3.36 -7.65 -8.58
C SER A 114 -2.53 -7.29 -9.82
N GLU A 115 -2.03 -6.05 -9.90
CA GLU A 115 -1.28 -5.56 -11.05
C GLU A 115 0.22 -5.91 -10.97
N HIS A 116 0.81 -5.94 -9.78
CA HIS A 116 2.25 -6.17 -9.59
C HIS A 116 2.55 -7.58 -9.05
N LYS A 117 3.23 -8.39 -9.87
CA LYS A 117 3.54 -9.80 -9.54
C LYS A 117 4.45 -9.98 -8.33
N GLY A 118 5.27 -8.98 -8.00
CA GLY A 118 6.19 -9.01 -6.87
C GLY A 118 5.65 -8.41 -5.57
N PHE A 119 4.41 -7.89 -5.58
CA PHE A 119 3.81 -7.29 -4.40
C PHE A 119 2.72 -8.19 -3.83
N HIS A 120 2.87 -8.57 -2.56
CA HIS A 120 1.90 -9.38 -1.83
C HIS A 120 1.52 -8.68 -0.53
N VAL A 121 0.22 -8.63 -0.23
CA VAL A 121 -0.30 -7.96 0.95
C VAL A 121 -1.42 -8.78 1.58
N ILE A 122 -1.41 -8.89 2.91
CA ILE A 122 -2.45 -9.53 3.71
C ILE A 122 -2.81 -8.66 4.92
N THR A 123 -3.93 -8.96 5.57
CA THR A 123 -4.32 -8.28 6.82
C THR A 123 -3.64 -8.94 8.04
N MET A 124 -3.54 -8.22 9.15
CA MET A 124 -3.07 -8.78 10.42
C MET A 124 -3.92 -9.99 10.85
N ASP A 125 -5.24 -9.93 10.69
CA ASP A 125 -6.13 -11.05 11.01
C ASP A 125 -5.78 -12.30 10.20
N GLU A 126 -5.57 -12.14 8.89
CA GLU A 126 -5.17 -13.24 8.02
C GLU A 126 -3.80 -13.80 8.40
N PHE A 127 -2.84 -12.94 8.72
CA PHE A 127 -1.53 -13.35 9.21
C PHE A 127 -1.63 -14.18 10.50
N LEU A 128 -2.42 -13.73 11.48
CA LEU A 128 -2.63 -14.44 12.74
C LEU A 128 -3.33 -15.79 12.53
N LEU A 129 -4.31 -15.87 11.62
CA LEU A 129 -4.96 -17.13 11.26
C LEU A 129 -3.98 -18.13 10.63
N ARG A 130 -3.05 -17.65 9.79
CA ARG A 130 -2.07 -18.48 9.09
C ARG A 130 -0.91 -18.94 9.98
N GLN A 131 -0.41 -18.07 10.86
CA GLN A 131 0.86 -18.27 11.58
C GLN A 131 0.68 -18.43 13.10
N ALA A 132 -0.21 -17.65 13.72
CA ALA A 132 -0.38 -17.66 15.17
C ALA A 132 -1.24 -18.83 15.64
N MET A 133 -2.28 -19.19 14.88
CA MET A 133 -3.16 -20.31 15.23
C MET A 133 -2.55 -21.68 14.93
N THR A 134 -1.53 -21.75 14.09
CA THR A 134 -0.78 -22.98 13.76
C THR A 134 0.39 -23.23 14.71
N GLY A 135 0.74 -22.26 15.56
CA GLY A 135 1.86 -22.36 16.51
C GLY A 135 3.22 -22.05 15.89
N GLU A 136 3.27 -21.40 14.74
CA GLU A 136 4.49 -21.06 13.99
C GLU A 136 5.02 -19.64 14.31
N CYS A 137 4.49 -18.96 15.34
CA CYS A 137 5.06 -17.71 15.84
C CYS A 137 6.43 -17.95 16.48
N VAL A 138 7.51 -17.68 15.73
CA VAL A 138 8.90 -17.69 16.22
C VAL A 138 9.34 -16.30 16.66
#